data_AF-A0A2K4XB96-F1
#
_entry.id   AF-A0A2K4XB96-F1
#
_cell.length_a   1.000
_cell.length_b   1.000
_cell.length_c   1.000
_cell.angle_alpha   90.00
_cell.angle_beta   90.00
_cell.angle_gamma   90.00
#
_symmetry.space_group_name_H-M   'P 1'
#
loop_
_entity.id
_entity.type
_entity.pdbx_description
1 polymer ?
#
loop_
_entity_poly.entity_id
_entity_poly.type
_entity_poly.pdbx_seq_one_letter_code
_entity_poly.pdbx_strand_id
1 'polypeptide(L)'
;MKIFKNLSACFLLITSCSVISHAGHGSSAPWQACEEKAVNQECSYTTHNKKASGTCQAMNNILMCVRNKPLETLLDKATQPTQPTQPTQSKPTNTIKQSVTPLTNL
;
A
#
# COMPACT_ATOMS: atom_id res chain seq x y z
N MET A 1 39.34 35.68 16.17
CA MET A 1 38.67 35.53 17.50
C MET A 1 37.18 35.33 17.23
N LYS A 2 36.45 34.32 17.71
CA LYS A 2 36.62 33.42 18.84
C LYS A 2 35.92 32.10 18.51
N ILE A 3 36.49 31.05 19.05
CA ILE A 3 36.02 29.66 19.03
C ILE A 3 34.86 29.58 20.02
N PHE A 4 33.63 29.35 19.57
CA PHE A 4 32.57 28.94 20.49
C PHE A 4 32.65 27.44 20.70
N LYS A 5 33.57 27.12 21.60
CA LYS A 5 33.84 25.81 22.19
C LYS A 5 32.64 25.43 23.07
N ASN A 6 32.01 24.32 22.71
CA ASN A 6 31.25 23.39 23.55
C ASN A 6 30.40 23.98 24.68
N LEU A 7 29.08 24.04 24.49
CA LEU A 7 28.16 23.92 25.61
C LEU A 7 26.80 23.40 25.14
N SER A 8 26.62 22.09 25.14
CA SER A 8 25.39 21.46 25.64
C SER A 8 25.59 19.95 25.63
N ALA A 9 26.41 19.46 26.56
CA ALA A 9 26.27 18.11 27.05
C ALA A 9 24.94 18.05 27.84
N CYS A 10 24.24 16.93 27.73
CA CYS A 10 23.08 16.56 28.54
C CYS A 10 21.76 17.22 28.13
N PHE A 11 21.16 16.75 27.03
CA PHE A 11 19.71 16.81 26.88
C PHE A 11 19.13 15.39 26.81
N LEU A 12 18.72 14.94 27.98
CA LEU A 12 17.54 14.11 28.24
C LEU A 12 17.45 12.78 27.50
N LEU A 13 18.01 11.79 28.17
CA LEU A 13 17.30 10.56 28.57
C LEU A 13 15.80 10.51 28.22
N ILE A 14 15.47 9.47 27.44
CA ILE A 14 14.26 8.67 27.53
C ILE A 14 12.97 9.43 27.18
N THR A 15 12.66 9.51 25.90
CA THR A 15 11.26 9.45 25.47
C THR A 15 11.13 8.25 24.55
N SER A 16 11.02 7.08 25.16
CA SER A 16 10.55 5.87 24.49
C SER A 16 9.07 6.08 24.18
N CYS A 17 8.77 6.75 23.07
CA CYS A 17 7.41 6.77 22.54
C CYS A 17 7.08 5.33 22.14
N SER A 18 6.25 4.66 22.94
CA SER A 18 5.52 3.49 22.46
C SER A 18 4.63 3.98 21.32
N VAL A 19 5.07 3.78 20.09
CA VAL A 19 4.21 3.96 18.93
C VAL A 19 3.12 2.88 19.04
N ILE A 20 1.91 3.30 19.39
CA ILE A 20 0.73 2.45 19.29
C ILE A 20 0.47 2.31 17.79
N SER A 21 1.14 1.33 17.17
CA SER A 21 0.68 0.84 15.87
C SER A 21 -0.70 0.28 16.12
N HIS A 22 -1.71 0.95 15.57
CA HIS A 22 -3.09 0.50 15.57
C HIS A 22 -3.11 -0.98 15.24
N ALA A 23 -3.58 -1.83 16.17
CA ALA A 23 -3.92 -3.20 15.85
C ALA A 23 -5.06 -3.09 14.82
N GLY A 24 -4.70 -3.17 13.54
CA GLY A 24 -5.69 -3.16 12.48
C GLY A 24 -6.68 -4.26 12.77
N HIS A 25 -7.98 -3.92 12.80
CA HIS A 25 -9.04 -4.92 12.88
C HIS A 25 -9.03 -5.70 11.57
N GLY A 26 -8.16 -6.70 11.47
CA GLY A 26 -8.02 -7.54 10.28
C GLY A 26 -9.28 -8.37 10.10
N SER A 27 -9.92 -8.24 8.94
CA SER A 27 -11.04 -9.12 8.57
C SER A 27 -10.50 -10.46 8.08
N SER A 28 -11.09 -11.57 8.50
CA SER A 28 -10.80 -12.91 7.96
C SER A 28 -11.39 -13.15 6.56
N ALA A 29 -12.23 -12.23 6.07
CA ALA A 29 -12.95 -12.36 4.80
C ALA A 29 -12.05 -12.66 3.58
N PRO A 30 -10.84 -12.09 3.45
CA PRO A 30 -9.93 -12.44 2.35
C PRO A 30 -9.48 -13.90 2.37
N TRP A 31 -9.27 -14.49 3.55
CA TRP A 31 -8.88 -15.91 3.69
C TRP A 31 -10.07 -16.83 3.45
N GLN A 32 -11.23 -16.51 4.03
CA GLN A 32 -12.47 -17.29 3.84
C GLN A 32 -12.89 -17.37 2.36
N ALA A 33 -12.67 -16.30 1.59
CA ALA A 33 -12.98 -16.28 0.16
C ALA A 33 -12.18 -17.31 -0.67
N CYS A 34 -11.15 -17.94 -0.10
CA CYS A 34 -10.28 -18.92 -0.76
C CYS A 34 -10.24 -20.29 -0.06
N GLU A 35 -11.04 -20.53 0.99
CA GLU A 35 -10.99 -21.75 1.80
C GLU A 35 -11.20 -23.03 0.98
N GLU A 36 -12.08 -22.98 -0.02
CA GLU A 36 -12.39 -24.11 -0.92
C GLU A 36 -11.85 -23.92 -2.35
N LYS A 37 -10.94 -22.97 -2.56
CA LYS A 37 -10.43 -22.62 -3.89
C LYS A 37 -8.97 -23.02 -4.06
N ALA A 38 -8.59 -23.34 -5.29
CA ALA A 38 -7.18 -23.55 -5.63
C ALA A 38 -6.45 -22.21 -5.86
N VAL A 39 -5.12 -22.26 -5.87
CA VAL A 39 -4.27 -21.11 -6.24
C VAL A 39 -4.67 -20.57 -7.63
N ASN A 40 -4.61 -19.25 -7.78
CA ASN A 40 -5.01 -18.48 -8.97
C ASN A 40 -6.49 -18.51 -9.35
N GLN A 41 -7.36 -19.21 -8.61
CA GLN A 41 -8.80 -19.13 -8.88
C GLN A 41 -9.39 -17.77 -8.48
N GLU A 42 -10.40 -17.33 -9.22
CA GLU A 42 -11.12 -16.09 -8.95
C GLU A 42 -11.83 -16.15 -7.58
N CYS A 43 -11.71 -15.05 -6.84
CA CYS A 43 -12.30 -14.88 -5.51
C CYS A 43 -12.86 -13.47 -5.35
N SER A 44 -13.80 -13.30 -4.42
CA SER A 44 -14.29 -11.99 -4.00
C SER A 44 -14.77 -11.99 -2.56
N TYR A 45 -14.62 -10.86 -1.88
CA TYR A 45 -15.12 -10.64 -0.52
C TYR A 45 -15.62 -9.20 -0.34
N THR A 46 -16.45 -8.98 0.69
CA THR A 46 -16.99 -7.65 1.01
C THR A 46 -16.29 -7.08 2.24
N THR A 47 -15.94 -5.79 2.19
CA THR A 47 -15.42 -5.03 3.32
C THR A 47 -15.96 -3.60 3.25
N HIS A 48 -16.50 -3.07 4.36
CA HIS A 48 -17.03 -1.71 4.46
C HIS A 48 -17.89 -1.26 3.24
N ASN A 49 -18.88 -2.06 2.85
CA ASN A 49 -19.79 -1.81 1.71
C ASN A 49 -19.12 -1.77 0.32
N LYS A 50 -17.91 -2.31 0.23
CA LYS A 50 -17.16 -2.46 -1.01
C LYS A 50 -16.88 -3.92 -1.28
N LYS A 51 -17.03 -4.34 -2.52
CA LYS A 51 -16.60 -5.66 -2.98
C LYS A 51 -15.18 -5.56 -3.52
N ALA A 52 -14.32 -6.44 -3.01
CA ALA A 52 -13.00 -6.70 -3.56
C ALA A 52 -13.06 -7.98 -4.41
N SER A 53 -12.54 -7.91 -5.63
CA SER A 53 -12.39 -9.06 -6.54
C SER A 53 -10.93 -9.27 -6.91
N GLY A 54 -10.56 -10.54 -7.09
CA GLY A 54 -9.17 -10.96 -7.07
C GLY A 54 -8.96 -12.42 -7.47
N THR A 55 -7.78 -12.91 -7.15
CA THR A 55 -7.42 -14.33 -7.26
C THR A 55 -6.83 -14.83 -5.97
N CYS A 56 -7.04 -16.11 -5.66
CA CYS A 56 -6.44 -16.76 -4.49
C CYS A 56 -4.93 -16.90 -4.66
N GLN A 57 -4.16 -16.31 -3.76
CA GLN A 57 -2.70 -16.36 -3.75
C GLN A 57 -2.21 -16.93 -2.41
N ALA A 58 -1.05 -17.60 -2.44
CA ALA A 58 -0.46 -18.17 -1.26
C ALA A 58 0.21 -17.09 -0.38
N MET A 59 -0.19 -17.04 0.89
CA MET A 59 0.38 -16.20 1.93
C MET A 59 0.69 -17.11 3.12
N ASN A 60 1.97 -17.51 3.27
CA ASN A 60 2.43 -18.36 4.37
C ASN A 60 1.62 -19.68 4.52
N ASN A 61 1.53 -20.45 3.43
CA ASN A 61 0.82 -21.74 3.32
C ASN A 61 -0.71 -21.68 3.44
N ILE A 62 -1.30 -20.49 3.55
CA ILE A 62 -2.76 -20.28 3.51
C ILE A 62 -3.10 -19.48 2.27
N LEU A 63 -4.20 -19.79 1.60
CA LEU A 63 -4.67 -19.00 0.49
C LEU A 63 -5.44 -17.77 0.97
N MET A 64 -5.15 -16.63 0.37
CA MET A 64 -5.83 -15.37 0.62
C MET A 64 -6.26 -14.76 -0.71
N CYS A 65 -7.46 -14.19 -0.75
CA CYS A 65 -7.95 -13.47 -1.90
C CYS A 65 -7.18 -12.16 -2.08
N VAL A 66 -6.26 -12.13 -3.05
CA VAL A 66 -5.51 -10.92 -3.38
C VAL A 66 -6.28 -10.14 -4.43
N ARG A 67 -6.78 -8.98 -4.02
CA ARG A 67 -7.51 -8.05 -4.88
C ARG A 67 -6.62 -7.59 -6.04
N ASN A 68 -7.06 -7.85 -7.26
CA ASN A 68 -6.42 -7.41 -8.49
C ASN A 68 -7.32 -6.50 -9.35
N LYS A 69 -8.53 -6.20 -8.86
CA LYS A 69 -9.50 -5.29 -9.49
C LYS A 69 -9.80 -4.07 -8.58
N PRO A 70 -10.30 -2.96 -9.14
CA PRO A 70 -10.84 -1.85 -8.36
C PRO A 70 -11.94 -2.31 -7.39
N LEU A 71 -12.12 -1.58 -6.29
CA LEU A 71 -13.20 -1.85 -5.34
C LEU A 71 -14.53 -1.38 -5.95
N GLU A 72 -15.53 -2.25 -5.95
CA GLU A 72 -16.89 -1.91 -6.38
C GLU A 72 -17.69 -1.43 -5.16
N THR A 73 -18.28 -0.24 -5.22
CA THR A 73 -19.23 0.20 -4.19
C THR A 73 -20.56 -0.51 -4.44
N LEU A 74 -21.13 -1.13 -3.40
CA LEU A 74 -22.36 -1.92 -3.54
C LEU A 74 -23.62 -1.09 -3.84
N LEU A 75 -23.56 0.25 -3.70
CA LEU A 75 -24.65 1.17 -4.03
C LEU A 75 -24.71 1.53 -5.53
N ASP A 76 -23.58 1.50 -6.23
CA ASP A 76 -23.47 2.03 -7.60
C ASP A 76 -23.97 1.02 -8.67
N LYS A 77 -24.13 -0.26 -8.29
CA LYS A 77 -24.50 -1.36 -9.20
C LYS A 77 -25.97 -1.31 -9.65
N ALA A 78 -26.81 -0.45 -9.07
CA ALA A 78 -28.23 -0.33 -9.41
C ALA A 78 -28.52 0.62 -10.59
N THR A 79 -27.54 1.39 -11.10
CA THR A 79 -27.86 2.51 -12.02
C THR A 79 -26.99 2.67 -13.27
N GLN A 80 -25.93 1.91 -13.53
CA GLN A 80 -25.12 2.16 -14.76
C GLN A 80 -25.00 1.01 -15.76
N PRO A 81 -25.33 1.27 -17.05
CA PRO A 81 -24.86 0.48 -18.19
C PRO A 81 -23.39 0.81 -18.54
N THR A 82 -22.67 -0.21 -19.01
CA THR A 82 -21.32 -0.28 -19.62
C THR A 82 -20.45 1.00 -19.68
N GLN A 83 -19.28 0.93 -19.02
CA GLN A 83 -18.10 1.81 -18.92
C GLN A 83 -17.77 2.79 -20.07
N PRO A 84 -17.26 3.99 -19.71
CA PRO A 84 -16.03 4.52 -20.34
C PRO A 84 -14.96 5.00 -19.32
N THR A 85 -13.74 4.52 -19.56
CA THR A 85 -12.40 5.12 -19.32
C THR A 85 -12.03 5.79 -17.99
N GLN A 86 -11.07 5.14 -17.33
CA GLN A 86 -10.18 5.59 -16.24
C GLN A 86 -9.53 6.97 -16.48
N PRO A 87 -9.52 7.91 -15.50
CA PRO A 87 -8.44 8.89 -15.43
C PRO A 87 -7.20 8.17 -14.88
N THR A 88 -6.20 8.05 -15.74
CA THR A 88 -4.83 7.63 -15.43
C THR A 88 -4.34 8.25 -14.13
N GLN A 89 -4.16 7.44 -13.06
CA GLN A 89 -3.24 7.82 -11.98
C GLN A 89 -1.82 7.61 -12.51
N SER A 90 -1.27 8.69 -13.03
CA SER A 90 0.15 8.81 -13.32
C SER A 90 0.94 8.50 -12.05
N LYS A 91 1.73 7.43 -12.10
CA LYS A 91 2.97 7.37 -11.34
C LYS A 91 3.72 8.68 -11.63
N PRO A 92 4.15 9.49 -10.63
CA PRO A 92 5.09 10.55 -10.91
C PRO A 92 6.38 9.91 -11.41
N THR A 93 6.54 9.94 -12.73
CA THR A 93 7.79 9.68 -13.43
C THR A 93 8.65 10.92 -13.20
N ASN A 94 9.51 10.87 -12.19
CA ASN A 94 10.60 11.85 -12.11
C ASN A 94 11.71 11.37 -13.05
N THR A 95 11.57 11.70 -14.33
CA THR A 95 12.68 11.72 -15.28
C THR A 95 13.35 13.09 -15.14
N ILE A 96 14.29 13.23 -14.19
CA ILE A 96 15.32 14.25 -14.35
C ILE A 96 16.33 13.68 -15.34
N LYS A 97 16.35 14.29 -16.53
CA LYS A 97 17.41 14.11 -17.52
C LYS A 97 18.75 14.45 -16.85
N GLN A 98 19.72 13.56 -17.01
CA GLN A 98 21.08 13.70 -16.55
C GLN A 98 21.72 14.99 -17.10
N SER A 99 22.40 15.75 -16.24
CA SER A 99 23.54 16.57 -16.62
C SER A 99 24.74 16.05 -15.83
N VAL A 100 25.34 14.97 -16.33
CA VAL A 100 26.65 14.52 -15.86
C VAL A 100 27.71 15.32 -16.60
N THR A 101 28.33 16.27 -15.91
CA THR A 101 29.58 16.91 -16.36
C THR A 101 30.72 15.92 -16.07
N PRO A 102 31.49 15.44 -17.05
CA PRO A 102 32.68 14.66 -16.76
C PRO A 102 33.81 15.60 -16.32
N LEU A 103 34.30 15.39 -15.09
CA LEU A 103 35.57 15.90 -14.61
C LEU A 103 36.69 15.20 -15.40
N THR A 104 37.46 15.95 -16.20
CA THR A 104 38.73 15.47 -16.76
C THR A 104 39.86 16.32 -16.19
N ASN A 105 40.78 15.62 -15.54
CA ASN A 105 42.04 16.13 -14.99
C ASN A 105 42.92 16.74 -16.09
N LEU A 106 43.53 17.88 -15.78
CA LEU A 106 44.88 18.24 -16.25
C LEU A 106 45.61 18.98 -15.13
#